data_AF-A0AAT9QG95-F1
#
_entry.id   AF-A0AAT9QG95-F1
#
_cell.length_a   1.000
_cell.length_b   1.000
_cell.length_c   1.000
_cell.angle_alpha   90.00
_cell.angle_beta   90.00
_cell.angle_gamma   90.00
#
_symmetry.space_group_name_H-M   'P 1'
#
loop_
_entity.id
_entity.type
_entity.pdbx_description
1 polymer ?
#
loop_
_entity_poly.entity_id
_entity_poly.type
_entity_poly.pdbx_seq_one_letter_code
_entity_poly.pdbx_strand_id
1 'polypeptide(L)' 'MTNEDVKNRGDAKVKEVAEYLGLHPETVRSMARSGDFPGAYKTGAGRHSSHIRIPWSDVEAWRAKQPRANR' A
#
# COMPACT_ATOMS: atom_id res chain seq x y z
N MET A 1 -13.02 -12.21 -0.94
CA MET A 1 -12.20 -11.55 -1.98
C MET A 1 -10.96 -12.39 -2.20
N THR A 2 -10.86 -13.04 -3.35
CA THR A 2 -9.79 -13.92 -3.79
C THR A 2 -8.53 -13.11 -4.12
N ASN A 3 -7.35 -13.62 -3.77
CA ASN A 3 -6.05 -12.96 -3.99
C ASN A 3 -5.74 -12.70 -5.47
N GLU A 4 -6.45 -13.35 -6.41
CA GLU A 4 -6.21 -13.20 -7.85
C GLU A 4 -6.75 -11.88 -8.43
N ASP A 5 -7.78 -11.28 -7.81
CA ASP A 5 -8.35 -10.00 -8.26
C ASP A 5 -7.46 -8.81 -7.94
N VAL A 6 -6.51 -8.94 -7.01
CA VAL A 6 -5.66 -7.85 -6.52
C VAL A 6 -4.43 -7.68 -7.42
N LYS A 7 -3.88 -8.79 -7.93
CA LYS A 7 -2.67 -8.80 -8.76
C LYS A 7 -2.80 -8.12 -10.11
N ASN A 8 -4.02 -7.99 -10.65
CA ASN A 8 -4.26 -7.40 -11.98
C ASN A 8 -4.75 -5.93 -11.94
N ARG A 9 -4.71 -5.25 -10.78
CA ARG A 9 -5.33 -3.93 -10.57
C ARG A 9 -4.45 -2.70 -10.76
N GLY A 10 -3.18 -2.86 -11.14
CA GLY A 10 -2.25 -1.73 -11.24
C GLY A 10 -1.97 -1.09 -9.86
N ASP A 11 -1.92 0.24 -9.79
CA ASP A 11 -1.54 0.94 -8.56
C ASP A 11 -2.73 1.27 -7.63
N ALA A 12 -2.66 0.76 -6.41
CA ALA A 12 -3.65 0.95 -5.36
C ALA A 12 -3.61 2.36 -4.77
N LYS A 13 -4.77 2.85 -4.33
CA LYS A 13 -4.85 4.03 -3.46
C LYS A 13 -4.57 3.64 -2.02
N VAL A 14 -4.08 4.61 -1.24
CA VAL A 14 -3.88 4.48 0.21
C VAL A 14 -5.08 3.86 0.94
N LYS A 15 -6.31 4.26 0.58
CA LYS A 15 -7.53 3.74 1.23
C LYS A 15 -7.73 2.24 0.99
N GLU A 16 -7.48 1.78 -0.23
CA GLU A 16 -7.62 0.36 -0.59
C GLU A 16 -6.57 -0.49 0.12
N VAL A 17 -5.34 0.00 0.20
CA VAL A 17 -4.26 -0.66 0.95
C VAL A 17 -4.58 -0.70 2.45
N ALA A 18 -5.12 0.39 3.00
CA ALA A 18 -5.53 0.47 4.39
C ALA A 18 -6.61 -0.56 4.73
N GLU A 19 -7.65 -0.68 3.89
CA GLU A 19 -8.70 -1.68 4.04
C GLU A 19 -8.14 -3.11 3.91
N TYR A 20 -7.24 -3.35 2.96
CA TYR A 20 -6.63 -4.68 2.76
C TYR A 20 -5.72 -5.11 3.92
N LEU A 21 -4.93 -4.19 4.47
CA LEU A 21 -4.03 -4.47 5.58
C LEU A 21 -4.71 -4.34 6.96
N GLY A 22 -5.93 -3.80 7.02
CA GLY A 22 -6.60 -3.49 8.28
C GLY A 22 -5.93 -2.37 9.08
N LEU A 23 -5.30 -1.40 8.39
CA LEU A 23 -4.57 -0.29 8.99
C LEU A 23 -5.32 1.04 8.79
N HIS A 24 -4.95 2.06 9.56
CA HIS A 24 -5.45 3.41 9.30
C HIS A 24 -4.80 4.00 8.03
N PRO A 25 -5.53 4.74 7.17
CA PRO A 25 -4.96 5.34 5.96
C PRO A 25 -3.76 6.24 6.22
N GLU A 26 -3.71 6.91 7.37
CA GLU A 26 -2.57 7.73 7.77
C GLU A 26 -1.32 6.89 8.03
N THR A 27 -1.47 5.73 8.65
CA THR A 27 -0.38 4.76 8.83
C THR A 27 0.19 4.36 7.48
N VAL A 28 -0.66 4.02 6.52
CA VAL A 28 -0.25 3.66 5.15
C VAL A 28 0.47 4.81 4.46
N ARG A 29 0.06 6.07 4.65
CA ARG A 29 0.78 7.25 4.13
C ARG A 29 2.16 7.39 4.75
N SER A 30 2.28 7.19 6.06
CA SER A 30 3.57 7.25 6.75
C SER A 30 4.49 6.14 6.25
N MET A 31 4.01 4.92 6.12
CA MET A 31 4.76 3.78 5.57
C MET A 31 5.26 4.04 4.14
N ALA A 32 4.38 4.55 3.26
CA ALA A 32 4.77 4.91 1.90
C ALA A 32 5.84 6.01 1.86
N ARG A 33 5.85 6.93 2.82
CA ARG A 33 6.88 7.98 2.95
C ARG A 33 8.17 7.46 3.57
N SER A 34 8.09 6.50 4.47
CA SER A 34 9.23 5.85 5.11
C SER A 34 9.98 4.90 4.17
N GLY A 35 9.34 4.49 3.07
CA GLY A 35 9.93 3.58 2.08
C GLY A 35 9.59 2.10 2.30
N ASP A 36 8.58 1.79 3.12
CA ASP A 36 8.07 0.42 3.29
C ASP A 36 7.49 -0.16 1.99
N PHE A 37 7.07 0.72 1.07
CA PHE A 37 6.61 0.39 -0.27
C PHE A 37 7.54 1.03 -1.30
N PRO A 38 8.55 0.29 -1.82
CA PRO A 38 9.62 0.85 -2.65
C PRO A 38 9.16 1.51 -3.96
N GLY A 39 8.09 0.99 -4.57
CA GLY A 39 7.47 1.49 -5.78
C GLY A 39 6.34 2.49 -5.53
N ALA A 40 6.08 2.89 -4.28
CA ALA A 40 5.07 3.90 -4.00
C ALA A 40 5.49 5.28 -4.54
N TYR A 41 4.56 5.95 -5.21
CA TYR A 41 4.81 7.25 -5.84
C TYR A 41 3.65 8.22 -5.63
N LYS A 42 3.94 9.52 -5.74
CA LYS A 42 2.93 10.57 -5.66
C LYS A 42 2.45 10.92 -7.07
N THR A 43 1.14 10.86 -7.27
CA THR A 43 0.49 11.44 -8.46
C THR A 43 0.15 12.90 -8.14
N GLY A 44 0.97 13.83 -8.63
CA GLY A 44 0.74 15.27 -8.51
C GLY A 44 2.03 16.09 -8.49
N ALA A 45 2.00 17.27 -9.10
CA ALA A 45 3.11 18.22 -9.15
C ALA A 45 3.29 18.95 -7.80
N GLY A 46 3.76 18.25 -6.78
CA GLY A 46 4.28 18.86 -5.54
C GLY A 46 3.27 19.47 -4.57
N ARG A 47 1.95 19.32 -4.79
CA ARG A 47 0.94 19.84 -3.84
C ARG A 47 0.77 18.90 -2.65
N HIS A 48 0.46 19.46 -1.47
CA HIS A 48 0.19 18.71 -0.24
C HIS A 48 -0.95 17.67 -0.37
N SER A 49 -1.87 17.87 -1.33
CA SER A 49 -2.97 16.95 -1.64
C SER A 49 -2.66 15.89 -2.70
N SER A 50 -1.40 15.78 -3.14
CA SER A 50 -1.02 14.80 -4.17
C SER A 50 -1.33 13.38 -3.67
N HIS A 51 -2.09 12.64 -4.46
CA HIS A 51 -2.51 11.30 -4.12
C HIS A 51 -1.29 10.35 -4.16
N ILE A 52 -1.19 9.44 -3.19
CA ILE A 52 -0.15 8.39 -3.19
C ILE A 52 -0.73 7.14 -3.86
N ARG A 53 0.05 6.57 -4.76
CA ARG A 53 -0.21 5.31 -5.45
C ARG A 53 0.82 4.29 -5.00
N ILE A 54 0.33 3.09 -4.68
CA ILE A 54 1.13 2.00 -4.12
C ILE A 54 0.91 0.76 -5.00
N PRO A 55 1.95 0.22 -5.65
CA PRO A 55 1.83 -1.03 -6.39
C PRO A 55 1.39 -2.17 -5.48
N TRP A 56 0.42 -2.98 -5.92
CA TRP A 56 -0.05 -4.12 -5.13
C TRP A 56 1.06 -5.15 -4.84
N SER A 57 2.04 -5.28 -5.74
CA SER A 57 3.23 -6.10 -5.54
C SER A 57 3.97 -5.76 -4.24
N ASP A 58 4.07 -4.48 -3.90
CA ASP A 58 4.78 -4.03 -2.70
C ASP A 58 3.95 -4.30 -1.45
N VAL A 59 2.63 -4.13 -1.54
CA VAL A 59 1.70 -4.45 -0.44
C VAL A 59 1.76 -5.93 -0.10
N GLU A 60 1.75 -6.80 -1.11
CA GLU A 60 1.91 -8.24 -0.93
C GLU A 60 3.29 -8.61 -0.38
N ALA A 61 4.36 -8.01 -0.91
CA ALA A 61 5.72 -8.23 -0.43
C ALA A 61 5.87 -7.81 1.04
N TRP A 62 5.27 -6.68 1.43
CA TRP A 62 5.24 -6.24 2.81
C TRP A 62 4.49 -7.23 3.70
N ARG A 63 3.30 -7.68 3.28
CA ARG A 63 2.49 -8.65 4.02
C ARG A 63 3.19 -10.01 4.16
N ALA A 64 3.95 -10.43 3.16
CA ALA A 64 4.74 -11.65 3.19
C ALA A 64 5.96 -11.55 4.13
N LYS A 65 6.54 -10.36 4.27
CA LYS A 65 7.66 -10.09 5.20
C LYS A 65 7.23 -10.06 6.66
N GLN A 66 5.97 -9.72 6.95
CA GLN A 66 5.48 -9.73 8.33
C GLN A 66 5.56 -11.17 8.86
N PRO A 67 6.27 -11.43 9.97
CA PRO A 67 6.21 -12.73 10.60
C PRO A 67 4.73 -13.00 10.91
N ARG A 68 4.19 -14.11 10.39
CA ARG A 68 2.87 -14.57 10.83
C ARG A 68 3.03 -14.76 12.32
N ALA A 69 2.47 -13.86 13.13
CA ALA A 69 2.44 -14.04 14.57
C ALA A 69 1.78 -15.42 14.76
N ASN A 70 2.60 -16.39 15.15
CA ASN A 70 2.21 -17.77 15.30
C ASN A 70 1.15 -17.74 16.42
N ARG A 71 -0.11 -18.00 16.06
CA ARG A 71 -1.19 -18.14 17.03
C ARG A 71 -1.28 -19.59 17.46
#